data_AF-A0AAW1L8R1-F1
#
_entry.id   AF-A0AAW1L8R1-F1
#
_cell.length_a   1.000
_cell.length_b   1.000
_cell.length_c   1.000
_cell.angle_alpha   90.00
_cell.angle_beta   90.00
_cell.angle_gamma   90.00
#
_symmetry.space_group_name_H-M   'P 1'
#
loop_
_entity.id
_entity.type
_entity.pdbx_description
1 polymer ?
#
loop_
_entity_poly.entity_id
_entity_poly.type
_entity_poly.pdbx_seq_one_letter_code
_entity_poly.pdbx_strand_id
1 'polypeptide(L)' 'MWLLKFLCLCLVIRGSLLKSPKPNIIVIMADDMGWNDVGFHGTNEIPTPNIDALAFNGIILNSHYTQAM' A
#
# COMPACT_ATOMS: atom_id res chain seq x y z
N MET A 1 42.56 -21.45 7.05
CA MET A 1 42.42 -20.05 7.53
C MET A 1 42.10 -19.02 6.44
N TRP A 2 42.53 -19.18 5.18
CA TRP A 2 42.22 -18.22 4.09
C TRP A 2 40.89 -18.52 3.36
N LEU A 3 40.53 -19.79 3.17
CA LEU A 3 39.27 -20.21 2.53
C LEU A 3 38.01 -19.74 3.29
N LEU A 4 38.03 -19.78 4.62
CA LEU A 4 36.91 -19.33 5.46
C LEU A 4 36.73 -17.80 5.40
N LYS A 5 37.84 -17.05 5.28
CA LYS A 5 37.81 -15.59 5.09
C LYS A 5 37.30 -15.20 3.70
N PHE A 6 37.65 -15.97 2.67
CA PHE A 6 37.12 -15.81 1.31
C PHE A 6 35.61 -16.08 1.24
N LEU A 7 35.14 -17.14 1.90
CA LEU A 7 33.72 -17.48 1.97
C LEU A 7 32.90 -16.39 2.67
N CYS A 8 33.42 -15.83 3.78
CA CYS A 8 32.82 -14.69 4.46
C CYS A 8 32.78 -13.43 3.57
N LEU A 9 33.85 -13.15 2.83
CA LEU A 9 33.91 -12.02 1.91
C LEU A 9 32.88 -12.13 0.77
N CYS A 10 32.69 -13.33 0.21
CA CYS A 10 31.67 -13.59 -0.80
C CYS A 10 30.23 -13.43 -0.27
N LEU A 11 29.98 -13.76 1.01
CA LEU A 11 28.66 -13.58 1.62
C LEU A 11 28.31 -12.10 1.81
N VAL A 12 29.28 -11.27 2.19
CA VAL A 12 29.08 -9.83 2.42
C VAL A 12 28.78 -9.09 1.11
N ILE A 13 29.40 -9.50 0.00
CA ILE A 13 29.20 -8.85 -1.32
C ILE A 13 27.79 -9.12 -1.89
N ARG A 14 27.13 -10.22 -1.51
CA ARG A 14 25.76 -10.54 -2.00
C ARG A 14 24.66 -9.63 -1.44
N GLY A 15 24.84 -9.05 -0.24
CA GLY A 15 23.80 -8.27 0.43
C GLY A 15 23.44 -6.95 -0.26
N SER A 16 24.37 -6.37 -1.01
CA SER A 16 24.27 -4.99 -1.53
C SER A 16 23.51 -4.86 -2.86
N LEU A 17 23.27 -5.97 -3.56
CA LEU A 17 22.72 -5.96 -4.93
C LEU A 17 21.18 -6.01 -4.98
N LEU A 18 20.52 -6.34 -3.88
CA LEU A 18 19.05 -6.41 -3.80
C LEU A 18 18.48 -5.07 -3.33
N LYS A 19 18.60 -4.05 -4.18
CA LYS A 19 17.85 -2.81 -3.98
C LYS A 19 16.43 -3.04 -4.47
N SER A 20 15.49 -3.29 -3.55
CA SER A 20 14.08 -3.34 -3.90
C SER A 20 13.69 -2.05 -4.62
N PRO A 21 12.97 -2.13 -5.75
CA PRO A 21 12.51 -0.94 -6.44
C PRO A 21 11.64 -0.13 -5.48
N LYS A 22 11.84 1.19 -5.48
CA LYS A 22 10.98 2.08 -4.70
C LYS A 22 9.56 1.98 -5.27
N PRO A 23 8.53 1.81 -4.43
CA PRO A 23 7.15 1.80 -4.91
C PRO A 23 6.77 3.20 -5.43
N ASN A 24 5.90 3.24 -6.43
CA ASN A 24 5.21 4.46 -6.80
C ASN A 24 4.02 4.66 -5.85
N ILE A 25 3.83 5.88 -5.37
CA ILE A 25 2.73 6.22 -4.46
C ILE A 25 1.78 7.16 -5.22
N ILE A 26 0.52 6.77 -5.34
CA ILE A 26 -0.54 7.57 -5.95
C ILE A 26 -1.53 7.92 -4.85
N VAL A 27 -1.82 9.22 -4.68
CA VAL A 27 -2.83 9.72 -3.76
C VAL A 27 -4.00 10.23 -4.59
N ILE A 28 -5.17 9.64 -4.37
CA ILE A 28 -6.42 10.06 -4.99
C ILE A 28 -7.27 10.69 -3.89
N MET A 29 -7.68 11.94 -4.09
CA MET A 29 -8.54 12.67 -3.16
C MET A 29 -9.78 13.13 -3.93
N ALA A 30 -10.95 12.80 -3.39
CA ALA A 30 -12.23 13.27 -3.90
C ALA A 30 -12.73 14.42 -2.99
N ASP A 31 -13.32 15.43 -3.61
CA ASP A 31 -13.99 16.53 -2.91
C ASP A 31 -15.41 16.10 -2.50
N ASP A 32 -15.86 16.53 -1.33
CA ASP A 32 -17.22 16.30 -0.80
C ASP A 32 -17.74 14.84 -0.85
N MET A 33 -16.86 13.83 -0.79
CA MET A 33 -17.27 12.43 -0.71
C MET A 33 -17.72 12.07 0.71
N GLY A 34 -19.01 11.74 0.84
CA GLY A 34 -19.63 11.27 2.07
C GLY A 34 -19.35 9.79 2.36
N TRP A 35 -19.67 9.39 3.60
CA TRP A 35 -19.49 8.00 4.05
C TRP A 35 -20.29 7.00 3.22
N ASN A 36 -21.52 7.32 2.82
CA ASN A 36 -22.41 6.41 2.09
C ASN A 36 -22.30 6.52 0.57
N ASP A 37 -21.29 7.21 0.03
CA ASP A 37 -21.15 7.41 -1.42
C ASP A 37 -20.40 6.27 -2.12
N VAL A 38 -19.93 5.27 -1.37
CA VAL A 38 -19.10 4.16 -1.83
C VAL A 38 -19.66 2.80 -1.43
N GLY A 39 -19.62 1.85 -2.35
CA GLY A 39 -20.21 0.51 -2.19
C GLY A 39 -19.60 -0.30 -1.06
N PHE A 40 -18.29 -0.17 -0.82
CA PHE A 40 -17.60 -0.90 0.24
C PHE A 40 -18.04 -0.56 1.68
N HIS A 41 -18.84 0.50 1.88
CA HIS A 41 -19.51 0.81 3.16
C HIS A 41 -20.92 0.19 3.29
N GLY A 42 -21.35 -0.65 2.35
CA GLY A 42 -22.58 -1.43 2.44
C GLY A 42 -23.82 -0.79 1.80
N THR A 43 -23.66 0.35 1.13
CA THR A 43 -24.69 0.93 0.27
C THR A 43 -24.61 0.35 -1.15
N ASN A 44 -25.75 0.25 -1.84
CA ASN A 44 -25.81 -0.13 -3.26
C ASN A 44 -26.47 0.96 -4.12
N GLU A 45 -26.62 2.18 -3.59
CA GLU A 45 -27.26 3.29 -4.31
C GLU A 45 -26.37 3.82 -5.45
N ILE A 46 -25.06 3.96 -5.20
CA ILE A 46 -24.07 4.43 -6.16
C ILE A 46 -23.07 3.29 -6.44
N PRO A 47 -23.06 2.70 -7.64
CA PRO A 47 -22.14 1.62 -7.97
C PRO A 47 -20.70 2.16 -8.16
N THR A 48 -19.77 1.73 -7.31
CA THR A 48 -18.35 2.14 -7.35
C THR A 48 -17.38 0.96 -7.55
N PRO A 49 -17.56 0.11 -8.59
CA PRO A 49 -16.90 -1.20 -8.68
C PRO A 49 -15.36 -1.12 -8.67
N ASN A 50 -14.77 -0.07 -9.23
CA ASN A 50 -13.31 0.12 -9.24
C ASN A 50 -12.77 0.54 -7.86
N ILE A 51 -13.51 1.38 -7.13
CA ILE A 51 -13.13 1.80 -5.77
C ILE A 51 -13.34 0.63 -4.82
N ASP A 52 -14.43 -0.11 -4.96
CA ASP A 52 -14.71 -1.31 -4.16
C ASP A 52 -13.64 -2.37 -4.37
N ALA A 53 -13.21 -2.59 -5.62
CA ALA A 53 -12.09 -3.48 -5.92
C ALA A 53 -10.79 -3.02 -5.25
N LEU A 54 -10.46 -1.73 -5.25
CA LEU A 54 -9.29 -1.21 -4.53
C LEU A 54 -9.41 -1.42 -3.01
N ALA A 55 -10.58 -1.17 -2.45
CA ALA A 55 -10.87 -1.34 -1.03
C ALA A 55 -10.70 -2.80 -0.58
N PHE A 56 -11.30 -3.76 -1.31
CA PHE A 56 -11.25 -5.18 -0.97
C PHE A 56 -9.90 -5.85 -1.28
N ASN A 57 -9.09 -5.29 -2.18
CA ASN A 57 -7.70 -5.74 -2.39
C ASN A 57 -6.69 -5.05 -1.47
N GLY A 58 -7.15 -4.14 -0.60
CA GLY A 58 -6.31 -3.31 0.26
C GLY A 58 -6.74 -3.34 1.72
N ILE A 59 -6.64 -2.18 2.36
CA ILE A 59 -7.06 -1.96 3.75
C ILE A 59 -8.12 -0.85 3.77
N ILE A 60 -9.26 -1.16 4.37
CA ILE A 60 -10.35 -0.20 4.58
C ILE A 60 -10.19 0.44 5.97
N LEU A 61 -10.15 1.76 6.02
CA LEU A 61 -10.05 2.53 7.26
C LEU A 61 -11.44 2.94 7.75
N ASN A 62 -12.11 2.05 8.51
CA ASN A 62 -13.50 2.26 8.97
C ASN A 62 -13.70 3.42 9.97
N SER A 63 -12.64 4.11 10.39
CA SER A 63 -12.70 5.20 11.37
C SER A 63 -11.69 6.29 11.02
N HIS A 64 -11.67 6.68 9.74
CA HIS A 64 -10.84 7.78 9.26
C HIS A 64 -11.64 9.09 9.30
N TYR A 65 -11.29 9.96 10.25
CA TYR A 65 -11.93 11.26 10.43
C TYR A 65 -11.05 12.38 9.89
N THR A 66 -11.68 13.43 9.38
CA THR A 66 -11.01 14.67 9.03
C THR A 66 -10.81 15.55 10.26
N GLN A 67 -9.85 16.47 10.19
CA GLN A 67 -9.71 17.49 11.23
C GLN A 67 -10.97 18.36 11.26
N ALA A 68 -11.51 18.62 12.46
CA ALA A 68 -12.58 19.59 12.63
C ALA A 68 -12.07 20.98 12.23
N MET A 69 -12.88 21.70 11.45
CA MET A 69 -12.61 23.09 11.07
C MET A 69 -12.70 24.04 12.28
#